data_AF-A0A970FGQ6-F1
#
_entry.id   AF-A0A970FGQ6-F1
#
_cell.length_a   1.000
_cell.length_b   1.000
_cell.length_c   1.000
_cell.angle_alpha   90.00
_cell.angle_beta   90.00
_cell.angle_gamma   90.00
#
_symmetry.space_group_name_H-M   'P 1'
#
loop_
_entity.id
_entity.type
_entity.pdbx_description
1 polymer ?
#
loop_
_entity_poly.entity_id
_entity_poly.type
_entity_poly.pdbx_seq_one_letter_code
_entity_poly.pdbx_strand_id
1 'polypeptide(L)'
;MARYRIEKVMNNNIVLAVDLQSNLEMVLLGKGIGFGKKEKTVVDLEPNKIEKAFHTFDKKIKEEYFSLLSQIDEKVIGAIEEIISIAEQSLGKRYRQDFFAISFNRLVASS
;
A
#
# COMPACT_ATOMS: atom_id res chain seq x y z
N MET A 1 -12.06 15.76 5.92
CA MET A 1 -12.28 14.37 5.45
C MET A 1 -11.99 14.35 3.97
N ALA A 2 -11.26 13.35 3.48
CA ALA A 2 -10.99 13.19 2.07
C ALA A 2 -11.87 12.07 1.51
N ARG A 3 -12.31 12.21 0.26
CA ARG A 3 -13.19 11.24 -0.41
C ARG A 3 -12.38 10.35 -1.33
N TYR A 4 -12.56 9.06 -1.14
CA TYR A 4 -11.91 8.02 -1.92
C TYR A 4 -12.95 7.10 -2.53
N ARG A 5 -12.76 6.73 -3.79
CA ARG A 5 -13.49 5.63 -4.42
C ARG A 5 -12.67 4.36 -4.28
N ILE A 6 -13.18 3.37 -3.56
CA ILE A 6 -12.50 2.08 -3.40
C ILE A 6 -12.52 1.35 -4.74
N GLU A 7 -11.35 1.08 -5.31
CA GLU A 7 -11.23 0.31 -6.55
C GLU A 7 -11.16 -1.18 -6.28
N LYS A 8 -10.43 -1.56 -5.21
CA LYS A 8 -10.23 -2.95 -4.78
C LYS A 8 -9.94 -2.99 -3.28
N VAL A 9 -10.55 -3.93 -2.56
CA VAL A 9 -10.18 -4.23 -1.16
C VAL A 9 -9.20 -5.38 -1.18
N MET A 10 -7.98 -5.17 -0.70
CA MET A 10 -6.95 -6.22 -0.73
C MET A 10 -7.00 -7.08 0.53
N ASN A 11 -7.02 -6.42 1.69
CA ASN A 11 -7.24 -7.06 2.97
C ASN A 11 -7.83 -6.01 3.95
N ASN A 12 -7.95 -6.37 5.24
CA ASN A 12 -8.51 -5.48 6.25
C ASN A 12 -7.74 -4.17 6.42
N ASN A 13 -6.45 -4.12 6.07
CA ASN A 13 -5.55 -3.01 6.33
C ASN A 13 -5.04 -2.31 5.05
N ILE A 14 -5.38 -2.82 3.87
CA ILE A 14 -4.88 -2.33 2.58
C ILE A 14 -6.03 -2.22 1.57
N VAL A 15 -6.21 -1.03 0.99
CA VAL A 15 -7.16 -0.79 -0.10
C VAL A 15 -6.51 -0.03 -1.24
N LEU A 16 -6.92 -0.36 -2.46
CA LEU A 16 -6.67 0.46 -3.64
C LEU A 16 -7.83 1.44 -3.79
N ALA A 17 -7.54 2.72 -3.91
CA ALA A 17 -8.55 3.75 -4.04
C ALA A 17 -8.14 4.85 -5.01
N VAL A 18 -9.12 5.58 -5.52
CA VAL A 18 -8.91 6.82 -6.26
C VAL A 18 -9.32 7.97 -5.37
N ASP A 19 -8.40 8.90 -5.13
CA ASP A 19 -8.72 10.19 -4.50
C ASP A 19 -9.58 11.00 -5.47
N LEU A 20 -10.80 11.34 -5.05
CA LEU A 20 -11.73 12.07 -5.90
C LEU A 20 -11.34 13.54 -6.11
N GLN A 21 -10.45 14.10 -5.27
CA GLN A 21 -9.98 15.48 -5.42
C GLN A 21 -8.85 15.57 -6.45
N SER A 22 -7.82 14.73 -6.31
CA SER A 22 -6.67 14.73 -7.23
C SER A 22 -6.87 13.86 -8.47
N ASN A 23 -7.89 12.99 -8.46
CA ASN A 23 -8.13 11.94 -9.45
C ASN A 23 -6.94 10.97 -9.61
N LEU A 24 -6.10 10.86 -8.57
CA LEU A 24 -4.96 9.96 -8.55
C LEU A 24 -5.35 8.64 -7.90
N GLU A 25 -4.88 7.56 -8.51
CA GLU A 25 -4.98 6.23 -7.92
C GLU A 25 -3.87 6.02 -6.89
N MET A 26 -4.24 5.43 -5.77
CA MET A 26 -3.36 5.27 -4.62
C MET A 26 -3.68 4.04 -3.79
N VAL A 27 -2.64 3.52 -3.15
CA VAL A 27 -2.75 2.47 -2.14
C VAL A 27 -2.83 3.12 -0.77
N LEU A 28 -3.87 2.81 -0.03
CA LEU A 28 -4.07 3.29 1.33
C LEU A 28 -3.84 2.13 2.30
N LEU A 29 -2.93 2.35 3.25
CA LEU A 29 -2.68 1.45 4.36
C LEU A 29 -3.17 2.10 5.64
N GLY A 30 -3.80 1.32 6.49
CA GLY A 30 -4.21 1.74 7.82
C GLY A 30 -5.01 0.67 8.53
N LYS A 31 -4.90 0.62 9.85
CA LYS A 31 -5.57 -0.38 10.67
C LYS A 31 -7.08 -0.43 10.42
N GLY A 32 -7.56 -1.53 9.86
CA GLY A 32 -8.97 -1.77 9.56
C GLY A 32 -9.54 -0.92 8.42
N ILE A 33 -8.71 -0.27 7.59
CA ILE A 33 -9.17 0.63 6.52
C ILE A 33 -10.04 -0.08 5.46
N GLY A 34 -9.77 -1.36 5.21
CA GLY A 34 -10.53 -2.21 4.29
C GLY A 34 -11.69 -2.96 4.96
N PHE A 35 -11.76 -2.98 6.29
CA PHE A 35 -12.77 -3.72 7.02
C PHE A 35 -14.17 -3.17 6.73
N GLY A 36 -15.06 -4.04 6.24
CA GLY A 36 -16.44 -3.68 5.89
C GLY A 36 -16.59 -2.74 4.70
N LYS A 37 -15.51 -2.47 3.94
CA LYS A 37 -15.57 -1.67 2.71
C LYS A 37 -15.98 -2.53 1.52
N LYS A 38 -16.68 -1.90 0.57
CA LYS A 38 -17.09 -2.53 -0.69
C LYS A 38 -16.37 -1.87 -1.85
N GLU A 39 -16.00 -2.68 -2.83
CA GLU A 39 -15.43 -2.18 -4.07
C GLU A 39 -16.42 -1.28 -4.81
N LYS A 40 -15.86 -0.37 -5.61
CA LYS A 40 -16.55 0.67 -6.39
C LYS A 40 -17.41 1.62 -5.56
N THR A 41 -17.23 1.65 -4.24
CA THR A 41 -17.98 2.53 -3.33
C THR A 41 -17.15 3.75 -2.97
N VAL A 42 -17.81 4.91 -2.82
CA VAL A 42 -17.19 6.13 -2.31
C VAL A 42 -17.24 6.14 -0.79
N VAL A 43 -16.11 6.44 -0.16
CA VAL A 43 -15.95 6.52 1.29
C VAL A 43 -15.30 7.83 1.68
N ASP A 44 -15.80 8.44 2.74
CA ASP A 44 -15.09 9.51 3.44
C ASP A 44 -14.13 8.87 4.44
N LEU A 45 -12.84 9.15 4.29
CA LEU A 45 -11.80 8.71 5.23
C LEU A 45 -11.20 9.92 5.93
N GLU A 46 -11.04 9.78 7.24
CA GLU A 46 -10.27 10.72 8.04
C GLU A 46 -8.77 10.47 7.81
N PRO A 47 -7.93 11.53 7.74
CA PRO A 47 -6.49 11.38 7.51
C PRO A 47 -5.79 10.49 8.56
N ASN A 48 -6.28 10.49 9.81
CA ASN A 48 -5.77 9.65 10.90
C ASN A 48 -5.99 8.14 10.70
N LYS A 49 -6.87 7.73 9.78
CA LYS A 49 -7.09 6.32 9.41
C LYS A 49 -6.11 5.83 8.35
N ILE A 50 -5.37 6.75 7.72
CA ILE A 50 -4.41 6.45 6.67
C ILE A 50 -3.02 6.58 7.28
N GLU A 51 -2.42 5.44 7.61
CA GLU A 51 -1.06 5.36 8.12
C GLU A 51 -0.04 5.63 7.02
N LYS A 52 -0.33 5.17 5.79
CA LYS A 52 0.55 5.36 4.64
C LYS A 52 -0.28 5.41 3.36
N ALA A 53 0.11 6.31 2.47
CA ALA A 53 -0.52 6.51 1.16
C ALA A 53 0.56 6.47 0.08
N PHE A 54 0.38 5.64 -0.94
CA PHE A 54 1.32 5.53 -2.06
C PHE A 54 0.61 5.87 -3.36
N HIS A 55 1.14 6.84 -4.10
CA HIS A 55 0.72 7.10 -5.47
C HIS A 55 1.26 6.02 -6.39
N THR A 56 0.39 5.47 -7.25
CA THR A 56 0.79 4.47 -8.23
C THR A 56 1.14 5.16 -9.54
N PHE A 57 2.40 5.09 -9.96
CA PHE A 57 2.89 5.72 -11.19
C PHE A 57 2.92 4.77 -12.40
N ASP A 58 2.89 3.44 -12.20
CA ASP A 58 3.00 2.48 -13.31
C ASP A 58 2.05 1.28 -13.16
N LYS A 59 1.18 1.10 -14.17
CA LYS A 59 0.09 0.13 -14.22
C LYS A 59 0.57 -1.33 -14.34
N LYS A 60 1.81 -1.57 -14.79
CA LYS A 60 2.36 -2.92 -14.93
C LYS A 60 2.96 -3.43 -13.61
N ILE A 61 3.72 -2.57 -12.93
CA ILE A 61 4.25 -2.83 -11.58
C ILE A 61 3.09 -3.06 -10.60
N LYS A 62 1.98 -2.34 -10.81
CA LYS A 62 0.73 -2.44 -10.05
C LYS A 62 0.17 -3.88 -9.93
N GLU A 63 -0.04 -4.58 -11.04
CA GLU A 63 -0.70 -5.90 -11.02
C GLU A 63 0.18 -6.97 -10.39
N GLU A 64 1.48 -6.92 -10.67
CA GLU A 64 2.48 -7.85 -10.16
C GLU A 64 2.71 -7.65 -8.64
N TYR A 65 2.85 -6.39 -8.22
CA TYR A 65 2.96 -6.00 -6.81
C TYR A 65 1.71 -6.38 -5.99
N PHE A 66 0.51 -6.20 -6.57
CA PHE A 66 -0.73 -6.53 -5.88
C PHE A 66 -1.04 -8.02 -5.82
N SER A 67 -0.70 -8.78 -6.86
CA SER A 67 -0.81 -10.24 -6.82
C SER A 67 0.01 -10.82 -5.67
N LEU A 68 1.22 -10.29 -5.49
CA LEU A 68 2.13 -10.71 -4.44
C LEU A 68 1.69 -10.28 -3.04
N LEU A 69 1.24 -9.03 -2.84
CA LEU A 69 0.78 -8.56 -1.53
C LEU A 69 -0.42 -9.34 -0.99
N SER A 70 -1.26 -9.87 -1.88
CA SER A 70 -2.41 -10.69 -1.50
C SER A 70 -2.06 -12.10 -1.01
N GLN A 71 -0.81 -12.55 -1.21
CA GLN A 71 -0.34 -13.90 -0.88
C GLN A 71 0.59 -13.93 0.32
N ILE A 72 0.94 -12.77 0.88
CA ILE A 72 2.01 -12.64 1.87
C ILE A 72 1.43 -12.44 3.27
N ASP A 73 1.95 -13.23 4.21
CA ASP A 73 1.61 -13.16 5.63
C ASP A 73 1.97 -11.78 6.20
N GLU A 74 1.09 -11.23 7.04
CA GLU A 74 1.25 -9.94 7.71
C GLU A 74 2.59 -9.83 8.46
N LYS A 75 3.13 -10.95 8.96
CA LYS A 75 4.46 -11.02 9.59
C LYS A 75 5.60 -10.66 8.64
N VAL A 76 5.48 -11.05 7.37
CA VAL A 76 6.50 -10.78 6.34
C VAL A 76 6.45 -9.31 5.94
N ILE A 77 5.26 -8.73 5.85
CA ILE A 77 5.09 -7.28 5.60
C ILE A 77 5.73 -6.48 6.74
N GLY A 78 5.51 -6.89 7.99
CA GLY A 78 6.13 -6.26 9.17
C GLY A 78 7.65 -6.28 9.12
N ALA A 79 8.25 -7.43 8.77
CA ALA A 79 9.70 -7.56 8.64
C ALA A 79 10.28 -6.65 7.53
N ILE A 80 9.57 -6.51 6.40
CA ILE A 80 9.99 -5.63 5.30
C ILE A 80 9.97 -4.17 5.72
N GLU A 81 8.92 -3.71 6.41
CA GLU A 81 8.87 -2.33 6.92
C GLU A 81 10.00 -2.05 7.93
N GLU A 82 10.39 -3.03 8.74
CA GLU A 82 11.50 -2.91 9.69
C GLU A 82 12.85 -2.78 8.97
N ILE A 83 13.09 -3.60 7.94
CA ILE A 83 14.28 -3.50 7.07
C ILE A 83 14.35 -2.12 6.40
N ILE A 84 13.23 -1.63 5.87
CA ILE A 84 13.17 -0.32 5.21
C ILE A 84 13.43 0.80 6.22
N SER A 85 12.87 0.70 7.42
CA SER A 85 13.12 1.67 8.50
C SER A 85 14.62 1.77 8.84
N ILE A 86 15.31 0.63 8.93
CA ILE A 86 16.76 0.58 9.18
C ILE A 86 17.54 1.19 8.00
N ALA A 87 17.15 0.84 6.77
CA ALA A 87 17.80 1.35 5.56
C ALA A 87 17.63 2.88 5.44
N GLU A 88 16.47 3.42 5.77
CA GLU A 88 16.21 4.86 5.74
C GLU A 88 16.97 5.64 6.81
N GLN A 89 17.16 5.05 8.00
CA GLN A 89 18.02 5.66 9.02
C GLN A 89 19.47 5.76 8.56
N SER A 90 19.92 4.82 7.72
CA SER A 90 21.31 4.76 7.24
C SER A 90 21.54 5.54 5.94
N LEU A 91 20.54 5.65 5.06
CA LEU A 91 20.70 6.15 3.67
C LEU A 91 19.87 7.40 3.37
N GLY A 92 19.00 7.83 4.29
CA GLY A 92 18.09 8.96 4.11
C GLY A 92 16.77 8.59 3.43
N LYS A 93 15.70 9.34 3.73
CA LYS A 93 14.29 9.08 3.39
C LYS A 93 13.93 9.00 1.89
N ARG A 94 14.86 9.20 0.97
CA ARG A 94 14.56 9.43 -0.46
C ARG A 94 14.17 8.16 -1.23
N TYR A 95 14.35 6.98 -0.63
CA TYR A 95 14.32 5.71 -1.36
C TYR A 95 13.26 4.71 -0.86
N ARG A 96 12.31 5.14 -0.01
CA ARG A 96 11.33 4.25 0.63
C ARG A 96 10.53 3.40 -0.36
N GLN A 97 10.09 4.00 -1.46
CA GLN A 97 9.33 3.30 -2.50
C GLN A 97 10.18 2.27 -3.24
N ASP A 98 11.41 2.63 -3.61
CA ASP A 98 12.34 1.74 -4.28
C ASP A 98 12.76 0.58 -3.38
N PHE A 99 13.04 0.84 -2.09
CA PHE A 99 13.41 -0.20 -1.14
C PHE A 99 12.26 -1.17 -0.86
N PHE A 100 11.02 -0.68 -0.76
CA PHE A 100 9.87 -1.55 -0.57
C PHE A 100 9.69 -2.47 -1.78
N ALA A 101 9.71 -1.91 -3.00
CA ALA A 101 9.59 -2.70 -4.22
C ALA A 101 10.75 -3.72 -4.38
N ILE A 102 11.99 -3.32 -4.12
CA ILE A 102 13.19 -4.17 -4.27
C ILE A 102 13.24 -5.28 -3.21
N SER A 103 13.01 -4.96 -1.94
CA SER A 103 13.07 -5.94 -0.84
C SER A 103 12.03 -7.04 -1.03
N PHE A 104 10.86 -6.63 -1.49
CA PHE A 104 9.75 -7.50 -1.77
C PHE A 104 9.98 -8.42 -2.98
N ASN A 105 10.51 -7.87 -4.09
CA ASN A 105 10.81 -8.65 -5.30
C ASN A 105 11.87 -9.75 -5.03
N ARG A 106 12.88 -9.47 -4.19
CA ARG A 106 13.89 -10.47 -3.80
C ARG A 106 13.37 -11.57 -2.89
N LEU A 107 12.49 -11.25 -1.95
CA LEU A 107 11.92 -12.24 -1.02
C LEU A 107 11.03 -13.24 -1.74
N VAL A 108 10.28 -12.80 -2.75
CA VAL A 108 9.41 -13.64 -3.57
C VAL A 108 10.19 -14.48 -4.60
N ALA A 109 11.25 -13.95 -5.20
CA ALA A 109 12.07 -14.67 -6.19
C ALA A 109 12.97 -15.78 -5.58
N SER A 110 12.98 -15.90 -4.25
CA SER A 110 13.79 -16.88 -3.50
C SER A 110 13.00 -18.12 -3.04
N SER A 111 11.74 -18.24 -3.46
CA SER A 111 10.81 -19.36 -3.21
C SER A 111 10.31 -19.94 -4.52
#